data_AF-A0A3E0E062-F1
#
_entry.id   AF-A0A3E0E062-F1
#
_cell.length_a   1.000
_cell.length_b   1.000
_cell.length_c   1.000
_cell.angle_alpha   90.00
_cell.angle_beta   90.00
_cell.angle_gamma   90.00
#
_symmetry.space_group_name_H-M   'P 1'
#
loop_
_entity.id
_entity.type
_entity.pdbx_description
1 polymer ?
#
loop_
_entity_poly.entity_id
_entity_poly.type
_entity_poly.pdbx_seq_one_letter_code
_entity_poly.pdbx_strand_id
1 'polypeptide(L)'
;MYTPEEDLLIQSYFTIAFLSELQNNNFLNSEAYKEMPFQDSFIKEHLPSIGIGNRGALVQSLYSMLVLPKELISDKFPAEFSALNDILESLHSQITTTYTSDNPKVDFVRHIRNSVAHGKVNFENDLVVFNDQNKRTGETCEIKITLTNFGQFMSELQKIFFAFVESIKNKK
;
A
#
# COMPACT_ATOMS: atom_id res chain seq x y z
N MET A 1 18.51 6.26 19.49
CA MET A 1 17.04 6.30 19.66
C MET A 1 16.46 6.85 18.37
N TYR A 2 15.37 6.29 17.84
CA TYR A 2 14.76 6.78 16.60
C TYR A 2 13.94 8.05 16.88
N THR A 3 13.77 8.91 15.89
CA THR A 3 12.84 10.05 16.01
C THR A 3 11.39 9.58 15.85
N PRO A 4 10.38 10.35 16.30
CA PRO A 4 8.98 9.99 16.09
C PRO A 4 8.60 9.77 14.62
N GLU A 5 9.21 10.52 13.70
CA GLU A 5 9.00 10.34 12.25
C GLU A 5 9.63 9.05 11.73
N GLU A 6 10.81 8.69 12.23
CA GLU A 6 11.46 7.43 11.90
C GLU A 6 10.65 6.24 12.40
N ASP A 7 10.09 6.32 13.61
CA ASP A 7 9.25 5.28 14.19
C ASP A 7 8.00 5.02 13.33
N LEU A 8 7.34 6.06 12.81
CA LEU A 8 6.19 5.90 11.91
C LEU A 8 6.56 5.13 10.64
N LEU A 9 7.66 5.51 10.00
CA LEU A 9 8.14 4.88 8.78
C LEU A 9 8.58 3.43 8.99
N ILE A 10 9.30 3.18 10.09
CA ILE A 10 9.75 1.84 10.49
C ILE A 10 8.53 0.94 10.77
N GLN A 11 7.56 1.43 11.54
CA GLN A 11 6.37 0.66 11.91
C GLN A 11 5.52 0.30 10.69
N SER A 12 5.33 1.23 9.76
CA SER A 12 4.63 0.95 8.49
C SER A 12 5.28 -0.19 7.73
N TYR A 13 6.61 -0.17 7.61
CA TYR A 13 7.37 -1.23 6.93
C TYR A 13 7.29 -2.57 7.68
N PHE A 14 7.58 -2.56 8.99
CA PHE A 14 7.64 -3.79 9.80
C PHE A 14 6.30 -4.50 9.86
N THR A 15 5.19 -3.76 10.01
CA THR A 15 3.86 -4.35 10.06
C THR A 15 3.59 -5.14 8.78
N ILE A 16 3.84 -4.53 7.62
CA ILE A 16 3.51 -5.14 6.33
C ILE A 16 4.46 -6.28 6.01
N ALA A 17 5.76 -6.11 6.25
CA ALA A 17 6.74 -7.19 6.13
C ALA A 17 6.36 -8.39 7.01
N PHE A 18 5.95 -8.15 8.26
CA PHE A 18 5.54 -9.21 9.17
C PHE A 18 4.28 -9.93 8.68
N LEU A 19 3.25 -9.20 8.20
CA LEU A 19 2.06 -9.82 7.61
C LEU A 19 2.42 -10.70 6.40
N SER A 20 3.34 -10.24 5.55
CA SER A 20 3.85 -11.04 4.42
C SER A 20 4.56 -12.31 4.90
N GLU A 21 5.41 -12.23 5.92
CA GLU A 21 6.08 -13.41 6.49
C GLU A 21 5.09 -14.41 7.08
N LEU A 22 4.07 -13.95 7.81
CA LEU A 22 3.03 -14.83 8.34
C LEU A 22 2.29 -15.56 7.22
N GLN A 23 1.99 -14.86 6.13
CA GLN A 23 1.34 -15.46 4.97
C GLN A 23 2.26 -16.48 4.27
N ASN A 24 3.52 -16.11 4.00
CA ASN A 24 4.51 -16.96 3.33
C ASN A 24 4.82 -18.25 4.11
N ASN A 25 4.76 -18.17 5.45
CA ASN A 25 4.97 -19.31 6.34
C ASN A 25 3.67 -20.07 6.67
N ASN A 26 2.57 -19.80 5.95
CA ASN A 26 1.28 -20.47 6.13
C ASN A 26 0.78 -20.44 7.58
N PHE A 27 1.02 -19.33 8.29
CA PHE A 27 0.84 -19.22 9.74
C PHE A 27 -0.58 -19.59 10.20
N LEU A 28 -1.61 -19.14 9.48
CA LEU A 28 -3.01 -19.41 9.85
C LEU A 28 -3.40 -20.90 9.83
N ASN A 29 -2.59 -21.75 9.20
CA ASN A 29 -2.77 -23.20 9.17
C ASN A 29 -1.80 -23.96 10.11
N SER A 30 -0.90 -23.24 10.80
CA SER A 30 0.09 -23.82 11.70
C SER A 30 -0.52 -24.25 13.04
N GLU A 31 0.12 -25.20 13.73
CA GLU A 31 -0.25 -25.56 15.11
C GLU A 31 -0.13 -24.37 16.06
N ALA A 32 0.87 -23.51 15.86
CA ALA A 32 1.05 -22.29 16.65
C ALA A 32 -0.19 -21.39 16.62
N TYR A 33 -0.83 -21.20 15.46
CA TYR A 33 -2.08 -20.44 15.37
C TYR A 33 -3.26 -21.17 16.02
N LYS A 34 -3.38 -22.49 15.82
CA LYS A 34 -4.46 -23.31 16.39
C LYS A 34 -4.46 -23.29 17.92
N GLU A 35 -3.29 -23.32 18.53
CA GLU A 35 -3.12 -23.31 19.99
C GLU A 35 -3.19 -21.89 20.59
N MET A 36 -3.02 -20.84 19.77
CA MET A 36 -3.01 -19.46 20.25
C MET A 36 -4.35 -19.06 20.89
N PRO A 37 -4.36 -18.55 22.13
CA PRO A 37 -5.58 -18.04 22.75
C PRO A 37 -5.92 -16.67 22.16
N PHE A 38 -7.15 -16.53 21.69
CA PHE A 38 -7.72 -15.24 21.29
C PHE A 38 -8.79 -14.84 22.30
N GLN A 39 -8.82 -13.56 22.67
CA GLN A 39 -9.91 -13.03 23.51
C GLN A 39 -11.25 -13.07 22.79
N ASP A 40 -11.23 -12.86 21.47
CA ASP A 40 -12.40 -12.92 20.60
C ASP A 40 -12.32 -14.18 19.71
N SER A 41 -13.22 -15.14 19.96
CA SER A 41 -13.28 -16.39 19.19
C SER A 41 -13.70 -16.15 17.75
N PHE A 42 -14.48 -15.09 17.47
CA PHE A 42 -14.90 -14.76 16.12
C PHE A 42 -13.70 -14.53 15.21
N ILE A 43 -12.70 -13.79 15.69
CA ILE A 43 -11.45 -13.54 14.96
C ILE A 43 -10.73 -14.87 14.69
N LYS A 44 -10.58 -15.71 15.72
CA LYS A 44 -9.86 -16.99 15.61
C LYS A 44 -10.47 -17.91 14.54
N GLU A 45 -11.80 -17.97 14.50
CA GLU A 45 -12.56 -18.83 13.59
C GLU A 45 -12.58 -18.32 12.15
N HIS A 46 -12.66 -17.00 11.93
CA HIS A 46 -12.88 -16.43 10.61
C HIS A 46 -11.62 -15.92 9.92
N LEU A 47 -10.56 -15.60 10.66
CA LEU A 47 -9.32 -15.11 10.05
C LEU A 47 -8.70 -16.11 9.05
N PRO A 48 -8.68 -17.44 9.28
CA PRO A 48 -8.17 -18.40 8.30
C PRO A 48 -8.94 -18.41 6.97
N SER A 49 -10.25 -18.15 7.00
CA SER A 49 -11.07 -18.15 5.77
C SER A 49 -10.95 -16.85 5.00
N ILE A 50 -10.78 -15.72 5.69
CA ILE A 50 -10.60 -14.40 5.07
C ILE A 50 -9.15 -14.19 4.61
N GLY A 51 -8.17 -14.71 5.35
CA GLY A 51 -6.74 -14.61 5.07
C GLY A 51 -6.09 -13.32 5.58
N ILE A 52 -4.76 -13.35 5.73
CA ILE A 52 -3.94 -12.22 6.23
C ILE A 52 -3.90 -11.07 5.21
N GLY A 53 -3.58 -11.37 3.95
CA GLY A 53 -3.49 -10.40 2.85
C GLY A 53 -4.82 -10.09 2.17
N ASN A 54 -5.93 -10.09 2.92
CA ASN A 54 -7.25 -9.81 2.36
C ASN A 54 -7.37 -8.35 1.87
N ARG A 55 -8.45 -8.05 1.14
CA ARG A 55 -8.73 -6.73 0.54
C ARG A 55 -8.64 -5.57 1.55
N GLY A 56 -9.11 -5.78 2.79
CA GLY A 56 -9.03 -4.77 3.85
C GLY A 56 -7.58 -4.52 4.28
N ALA A 57 -6.80 -5.58 4.47
CA ALA A 57 -5.38 -5.49 4.80
C ALA A 57 -4.59 -4.76 3.70
N LEU A 58 -4.93 -4.96 2.41
CA LEU A 58 -4.29 -4.24 1.30
C LEU A 58 -4.53 -2.72 1.38
N VAL A 59 -5.76 -2.29 1.64
CA VAL A 59 -6.08 -0.85 1.78
C VAL A 59 -5.38 -0.25 2.99
N GLN A 60 -5.34 -0.95 4.12
CA GLN A 60 -4.62 -0.51 5.32
C GLN A 60 -3.11 -0.41 5.08
N SER A 61 -2.55 -1.35 4.32
CA SER A 61 -1.14 -1.36 3.94
C SER A 61 -0.81 -0.14 3.07
N LEU A 62 -1.62 0.13 2.05
CA LEU A 62 -1.48 1.33 1.22
C LEU A 62 -1.60 2.62 2.03
N TYR A 63 -2.55 2.70 2.96
CA TYR A 63 -2.70 3.88 3.80
C TYR A 63 -1.42 4.11 4.62
N SER A 64 -0.91 3.05 5.23
CA SER A 64 0.27 3.11 6.10
C SER A 64 1.57 3.42 5.34
N MET A 65 1.70 3.01 4.08
CA MET A 65 2.91 3.22 3.28
C MET A 65 2.85 4.42 2.32
N LEU A 66 1.67 4.80 1.85
CA LEU A 66 1.53 5.78 0.77
C LEU A 66 0.86 7.07 1.24
N VAL A 67 -0.08 6.99 2.19
CA VAL A 67 -0.85 8.14 2.66
C VAL A 67 -0.19 8.76 3.88
N LEU A 68 -0.08 8.00 4.98
CA LEU A 68 0.38 8.48 6.27
C LEU A 68 1.80 9.11 6.22
N PRO A 69 2.80 8.46 5.62
CA PRO A 69 4.17 8.93 5.70
C PRO A 69 4.60 9.83 4.54
N LYS A 70 3.68 10.23 3.64
CA LYS A 70 4.01 10.79 2.33
C LYS A 70 5.13 11.84 2.41
N GLU A 71 4.89 12.92 3.16
CA GLU A 71 5.84 14.04 3.26
C GLU A 71 7.19 13.62 3.89
N LEU A 72 7.17 12.62 4.78
CA LEU A 72 8.37 12.13 5.46
C LEU A 72 9.27 11.31 4.54
N ILE A 73 8.70 10.57 3.58
CA ILE A 73 9.44 9.65 2.71
C ILE A 73 9.62 10.19 1.29
N SER A 74 8.64 10.90 0.71
CA SER A 74 8.75 11.42 -0.66
C SER A 74 9.84 12.46 -0.78
N ASP A 75 10.03 13.28 0.25
CA ASP A 75 11.04 14.34 0.24
C ASP A 75 12.46 13.78 0.43
N LYS A 76 12.57 12.62 1.10
CA LYS A 76 13.84 11.90 1.28
C LYS A 76 14.20 11.04 0.07
N PHE A 77 13.20 10.50 -0.63
CA PHE A 77 13.35 9.56 -1.76
C PHE A 77 12.55 10.03 -2.99
N PRO A 78 12.76 11.26 -3.49
CA PRO A 78 11.96 11.81 -4.58
C PRO A 78 12.15 11.06 -5.90
N ALA A 79 13.36 10.54 -6.15
CA ALA A 79 13.67 9.78 -7.36
C ALA A 79 12.95 8.43 -7.39
N GLU A 80 12.91 7.75 -6.24
CA GLU A 80 12.24 6.47 -6.07
C GLU A 80 10.71 6.60 -6.22
N PHE A 81 10.13 7.67 -5.68
CA PHE A 81 8.71 7.97 -5.90
C PHE A 81 8.41 8.36 -7.35
N SER A 82 9.32 9.05 -8.05
CA SER A 82 9.19 9.29 -9.49
C SER A 82 9.24 7.98 -10.27
N ALA A 83 10.17 7.09 -9.95
CA ALA A 83 10.28 5.77 -10.59
C ALA A 83 9.06 4.89 -10.29
N LEU A 84 8.46 5.00 -9.10
CA LEU A 84 7.22 4.30 -8.75
C LEU A 84 6.05 4.72 -9.66
N ASN A 85 6.00 5.99 -10.06
CA ASN A 85 5.03 6.49 -11.04
C ASN A 85 5.25 5.84 -12.42
N ASP A 86 6.50 5.72 -12.87
CA ASP A 86 6.84 5.05 -14.14
C ASP A 86 6.48 3.56 -14.13
N ILE A 87 6.69 2.90 -12.99
CA ILE A 87 6.31 1.51 -12.79
C ILE A 87 4.78 1.40 -12.88
N LEU A 88 4.03 2.25 -12.20
CA LEU A 88 2.57 2.24 -12.24
C LEU A 88 2.01 2.51 -13.65
N GLU A 89 2.66 3.37 -14.44
CA GLU A 89 2.35 3.54 -15.87
C GLU A 89 2.47 2.20 -16.63
N SER A 90 3.44 1.35 -16.30
CA SER A 90 3.56 0.01 -16.92
C SER A 90 2.62 -1.05 -16.34
N LEU A 91 2.15 -0.87 -15.10
CA LEU A 91 1.39 -1.88 -14.35
C LEU A 91 -0.13 -1.69 -14.43
N HIS A 92 -0.61 -0.50 -14.76
CA HIS A 92 -2.05 -0.24 -14.84
C HIS A 92 -2.69 -1.04 -15.99
N SER A 93 -3.91 -1.50 -15.75
CA SER A 93 -4.73 -2.14 -16.77
C SER A 93 -5.54 -1.13 -17.57
N GLN A 94 -6.02 -0.08 -16.89
CA GLN A 94 -6.83 0.97 -17.47
C GLN A 94 -6.68 2.27 -16.67
N ILE A 95 -6.70 3.40 -17.39
CA ILE A 95 -6.70 4.74 -16.81
C ILE A 95 -7.71 5.62 -17.53
N THR A 96 -8.51 6.37 -16.77
CA THR A 96 -9.36 7.45 -17.27
C THR A 96 -9.19 8.65 -16.37
N THR A 97 -8.74 9.80 -16.91
CA THR A 97 -8.60 11.04 -16.14
C THR A 97 -9.22 12.22 -16.88
N THR A 98 -9.85 13.12 -16.14
CA THR A 98 -10.31 14.43 -16.62
C THR A 98 -9.45 15.57 -16.06
N TYR A 99 -8.44 15.25 -15.26
CA TYR A 99 -7.51 16.24 -14.74
C TYR A 99 -6.67 16.82 -15.87
N THR A 100 -6.80 18.13 -16.07
CA THR A 100 -6.03 18.84 -17.10
C THR A 100 -4.53 18.84 -16.81
N SER A 101 -4.14 18.74 -15.53
CA SER A 101 -2.75 18.66 -15.07
C SER A 101 -2.03 17.37 -15.47
N ASP A 102 -2.77 16.33 -15.85
CA ASP A 102 -2.20 15.03 -16.23
C ASP A 102 -1.78 14.96 -17.70
N ASN A 103 -1.79 16.10 -18.41
CA ASN A 103 -1.28 16.22 -19.77
C ASN A 103 0.13 16.82 -19.74
N PRO A 104 1.18 16.11 -20.22
CA PRO A 104 1.12 14.88 -21.02
C PRO A 104 1.23 13.57 -20.22
N LYS A 105 1.39 13.63 -18.90
CA LYS A 105 1.65 12.44 -18.07
C LYS A 105 0.82 12.42 -16.79
N VAL A 106 0.22 11.28 -16.50
CA VAL A 106 -0.59 11.03 -15.29
C VAL A 106 0.31 10.83 -14.07
N ASP A 107 -0.07 11.44 -12.94
CA ASP A 107 0.54 11.18 -11.64
C ASP A 107 -0.22 10.08 -10.89
N PHE A 108 0.08 8.81 -11.21
CA PHE A 108 -0.58 7.64 -10.62
C PHE A 108 -0.44 7.60 -9.11
N VAL A 109 0.75 7.85 -8.57
CA VAL A 109 1.02 7.84 -7.13
C VAL A 109 0.11 8.84 -6.41
N ARG A 110 -0.03 10.06 -6.93
CA ARG A 110 -0.92 11.07 -6.36
C ARG A 110 -2.38 10.59 -6.36
N HIS A 111 -2.86 10.07 -7.48
CA HIS A 111 -4.25 9.63 -7.59
C HIS A 111 -4.56 8.42 -6.71
N ILE A 112 -3.73 7.38 -6.75
CA ILE A 112 -3.87 6.20 -5.89
C ILE A 112 -3.86 6.60 -4.42
N ARG A 113 -2.90 7.45 -4.01
CA ARG A 113 -2.85 7.97 -2.64
C ARG A 113 -4.13 8.70 -2.26
N ASN A 114 -4.61 9.61 -3.10
CA ASN A 114 -5.83 10.37 -2.83
C ASN A 114 -7.06 9.45 -2.72
N SER A 115 -7.17 8.44 -3.60
CA SER A 115 -8.22 7.43 -3.53
C SER A 115 -8.19 6.68 -2.20
N VAL A 116 -7.01 6.21 -1.78
CA VAL A 116 -6.83 5.50 -0.50
C VAL A 116 -7.15 6.41 0.69
N ALA A 117 -6.65 7.65 0.69
CA ALA A 117 -6.88 8.63 1.76
C ALA A 117 -8.36 8.97 1.94
N HIS A 118 -9.15 8.90 0.86
CA HIS A 118 -10.59 9.16 0.87
C HIS A 118 -11.45 7.90 0.92
N GLY A 119 -10.85 6.71 1.10
CA GLY A 119 -11.59 5.44 1.15
C GLY A 119 -12.30 5.08 -0.17
N LYS A 120 -11.83 5.62 -1.29
CA LYS A 120 -12.38 5.43 -2.64
C LYS A 120 -11.65 4.34 -3.41
N VAL A 121 -11.52 3.17 -2.78
CA VAL A 121 -10.89 1.99 -3.36
C VAL A 121 -11.91 0.86 -3.44
N ASN A 122 -12.13 0.34 -4.63
CA ASN A 122 -13.07 -0.75 -4.89
C ASN A 122 -12.33 -1.98 -5.44
N PHE A 123 -12.98 -3.14 -5.35
CA PHE A 123 -12.46 -4.39 -5.89
C PHE A 123 -13.49 -4.98 -6.86
N GLU A 124 -13.10 -5.12 -8.11
CA GLU A 124 -13.93 -5.64 -9.20
C GLU A 124 -13.27 -6.90 -9.75
N ASN A 125 -13.78 -8.09 -9.39
CA ASN A 125 -13.16 -9.37 -9.75
C ASN A 125 -11.68 -9.44 -9.29
N ASP A 126 -10.76 -9.41 -10.25
CA ASP A 126 -9.30 -9.42 -10.07
C ASP A 126 -8.68 -8.02 -10.16
N LEU A 127 -9.47 -6.95 -10.17
CA LEU A 127 -9.01 -5.57 -10.25
C LEU A 127 -9.13 -4.85 -8.90
N VAL A 128 -8.13 -4.03 -8.62
CA VAL A 128 -8.18 -2.95 -7.65
C VAL A 128 -8.46 -1.65 -8.41
N VAL A 129 -9.51 -0.93 -8.00
CA VAL A 129 -9.99 0.27 -8.68
C VAL A 129 -9.84 1.47 -7.74
N PHE A 130 -9.02 2.43 -8.15
CA PHE A 130 -8.75 3.66 -7.42
C PHE A 130 -9.54 4.81 -8.06
N ASN A 131 -10.38 5.47 -7.26
CA ASN A 131 -11.18 6.59 -7.71
C ASN A 131 -10.74 7.88 -6.99
N ASP A 132 -10.12 8.79 -7.72
CA ASP A 132 -9.78 10.13 -7.23
C ASP A 132 -10.75 11.16 -7.80
N GLN A 133 -11.06 12.19 -7.00
CA GLN A 133 -11.93 13.28 -7.40
C GLN A 133 -11.54 14.57 -6.70
N ASN A 134 -11.32 15.61 -7.50
CA ASN A 134 -11.14 16.96 -7.01
C ASN A 134 -12.52 17.60 -6.83
N LYS A 135 -12.98 17.69 -5.58
CA LYS A 135 -14.29 18.28 -5.27
C LYS A 135 -14.44 19.74 -5.69
N ARG A 136 -13.34 20.48 -5.85
CA ARG A 136 -13.37 21.91 -6.20
C ARG A 136 -13.55 22.13 -7.69
N THR A 137 -12.88 21.34 -8.52
CA THR A 137 -12.91 21.48 -10.00
C THR A 137 -13.87 20.50 -10.66
N GLY A 138 -14.28 19.45 -9.95
CA GLY A 138 -15.09 18.36 -10.50
C GLY A 138 -14.27 17.31 -11.27
N GLU A 139 -12.95 17.48 -11.38
CA GLU A 139 -12.06 16.55 -12.08
C GLU A 139 -12.03 15.18 -11.37
N THR A 140 -11.88 14.12 -12.15
CA THR A 140 -11.93 12.72 -11.73
C THR A 140 -10.78 11.94 -12.37
N CYS A 141 -10.31 10.92 -11.67
CA CYS A 141 -9.35 9.96 -12.18
C CYS A 141 -9.70 8.56 -11.68
N GLU A 142 -9.78 7.60 -12.59
CA GLU A 142 -10.00 6.19 -12.31
C GLU A 142 -8.80 5.39 -12.81
N ILE A 143 -8.12 4.69 -11.90
CA ILE A 143 -7.00 3.79 -12.21
C ILE A 143 -7.43 2.37 -11.84
N LYS A 144 -7.27 1.43 -12.78
CA LYS A 144 -7.49 0.00 -12.53
C LYS A 144 -6.18 -0.76 -12.63
N ILE A 145 -5.92 -1.64 -11.67
CA ILE A 145 -4.72 -2.48 -11.62
C ILE A 145 -5.16 -3.91 -11.29
N THR A 146 -4.64 -4.94 -11.99
CA THR A 146 -4.88 -6.34 -11.59
C THR A 146 -4.28 -6.64 -10.21
N LEU A 147 -4.84 -7.60 -9.47
CA LEU A 147 -4.31 -8.00 -8.17
C LEU A 147 -2.85 -8.48 -8.27
N THR A 148 -2.48 -9.14 -9.38
CA THR A 148 -1.10 -9.55 -9.67
C THR A 148 -0.18 -8.34 -9.81
N ASN A 149 -0.54 -7.37 -10.65
CA ASN A 149 0.26 -6.15 -10.85
C ASN A 149 0.26 -5.28 -9.59
N PHE A 150 -0.82 -5.31 -8.82
CA PHE A 150 -0.90 -4.63 -7.53
C PHE A 150 0.09 -5.21 -6.52
N GLY A 151 0.27 -6.54 -6.49
CA GLY A 151 1.32 -7.18 -5.69
C GLY A 151 2.73 -6.73 -6.07
N GLN A 152 2.98 -6.52 -7.37
CA GLN A 152 4.24 -5.96 -7.86
C GLN A 152 4.41 -4.50 -7.39
N PHE A 153 3.38 -3.67 -7.55
CA PHE A 153 3.38 -2.29 -7.04
C PHE A 153 3.70 -2.22 -5.53
N MET A 154 3.06 -3.05 -4.72
CA MET A 154 3.33 -3.11 -3.28
C MET A 154 4.78 -3.51 -2.98
N SER A 155 5.35 -4.42 -3.78
CA SER A 155 6.75 -4.85 -3.62
C SER A 155 7.72 -3.70 -3.93
N GLU A 156 7.47 -2.93 -4.99
CA GLU A 156 8.28 -1.76 -5.34
C GLU A 156 8.16 -0.65 -4.27
N LEU A 157 6.95 -0.42 -3.75
CA LEU A 157 6.75 0.50 -2.64
C LEU A 157 7.52 0.06 -1.38
N GLN A 158 7.54 -1.23 -1.06
CA GLN A 158 8.31 -1.78 0.07
C GLN A 158 9.82 -1.57 -0.08
N LYS A 159 10.37 -1.60 -1.30
CA LYS A 159 11.81 -1.33 -1.52
C LYS A 159 12.21 0.08 -1.11
N ILE A 160 11.33 1.07 -1.29
CA ILE A 160 11.59 2.45 -0.85
C ILE A 160 11.72 2.51 0.67
N PHE A 161 10.81 1.85 1.39
CA PHE A 161 10.86 1.75 2.85
C PHE A 161 12.06 0.95 3.34
N PHE A 162 12.43 -0.13 2.63
CA PHE A 162 13.64 -0.88 2.93
C PHE A 162 14.88 0.00 2.80
N ALA A 163 15.02 0.78 1.72
CA ALA A 163 16.13 1.71 1.53
C ALA A 163 16.19 2.75 2.66
N PHE A 164 15.04 3.26 3.10
CA PHE A 164 14.95 4.12 4.27
C PHE A 164 15.48 3.44 5.54
N VAL A 165 15.02 2.22 5.84
CA VAL A 165 15.46 1.46 7.02
C VAL A 165 16.97 1.19 6.97
N GLU A 166 17.53 0.81 5.81
CA GLU A 166 18.97 0.62 5.63
C GLU A 166 19.75 1.92 5.86
N SER A 167 19.23 3.06 5.39
CA SER A 167 19.86 4.36 5.62
C SER A 167 19.96 4.73 7.11
N ILE A 168 19.03 4.25 7.94
CA ILE A 168 19.04 4.47 9.38
C ILE A 168 19.99 3.49 10.07
N LYS A 169 20.04 2.22 9.64
CA LYS A 169 20.97 1.23 10.20
C LYS A 169 22.43 1.70 10.08
N ASN A 170 22.79 2.27 8.93
CA ASN A 170 24.14 2.75 8.65
C ASN A 170 24.53 4.06 9.36
N LYS A 171 23.57 4.75 10.00
CA LYS A 171 23.84 5.94 10.84
C LYS A 171 24.23 5.59 12.27
N LYS A 172 24.06 4.33 12.68
CA LYS A 172 24.44 3.82 14.00
C LYS A 172 25.74 3.05 13.93
#